data_AF-A0A3P4ATV8-F1
#
_entry.id   AF-A0A3P4ATV8-F1
#
_cell.length_a   1.000
_cell.length_b   1.000
_cell.length_c   1.000
_cell.angle_alpha   90.00
_cell.angle_beta   90.00
_cell.angle_gamma   90.00
#
_symmetry.space_group_name_H-M   'P 1'
#
loop_
_entity.id
_entity.type
_entity.pdbx_description
1 polymer ?
#
loop_
_entity_poly.entity_id
_entity_poly.type
_entity_poly.pdbx_seq_one_letter_code
_entity_poly.pdbx_strand_id
1 'polypeptide(L)'
;MRKAIRLAIVAAASVLSLALGQQVITLQAWTIGPEDASRTRATNLVAAAEELNRALEAQGAAYRVRVETSFETTSWDNYHRRLLLAFQSGQAPDIVQTTHVDIGAYAEGGYIVPLDEYLRRYPSFAEVIPELWKAVTYRGKRYGVPQDTEARPLYFNKRLS
;
A
#
# COMPACT_ATOMS: atom_id res chain seq x y z
N MET A 1 40.88 21.78 -59.95
CA MET A 1 40.52 20.50 -60.61
C MET A 1 39.48 19.81 -59.75
N ARG A 2 38.29 19.58 -60.32
CA ARG A 2 37.14 18.92 -59.70
C ARG A 2 37.41 17.40 -59.61
N LYS A 3 37.07 16.75 -58.49
CA LYS A 3 36.24 15.52 -58.39
C LYS A 3 36.43 14.78 -57.05
N ALA A 4 35.35 14.11 -56.63
CA ALA A 4 35.18 13.19 -55.49
C ALA A 4 35.07 13.90 -54.13
N ILE A 5 34.07 13.70 -53.28
CA ILE A 5 33.40 12.45 -52.88
C ILE A 5 31.94 12.79 -52.55
N ARG A 6 30.98 12.15 -53.25
CA ARG A 6 29.62 11.93 -52.75
C ARG A 6 29.59 10.48 -52.30
N LEU A 7 29.64 10.22 -51.00
CA LEU A 7 29.39 8.90 -50.44
C LEU A 7 28.30 9.01 -49.39
N ALA A 8 27.32 8.13 -49.56
CA ALA A 8 26.15 7.97 -48.75
C ALA A 8 26.47 7.80 -47.27
N ILE A 9 25.81 8.57 -46.41
CA ILE A 9 25.42 8.10 -45.09
C ILE A 9 23.92 7.90 -45.14
N VAL A 10 23.57 6.67 -45.52
CA VAL A 10 22.28 6.05 -45.29
C VAL A 10 22.04 5.96 -43.79
N ALA A 11 20.82 6.29 -43.39
CA ALA A 11 20.12 5.78 -42.21
C ALA A 11 20.92 5.75 -40.89
N ALA A 12 20.99 6.90 -40.24
CA ALA A 12 20.94 6.94 -38.78
C ALA A 12 20.11 8.16 -38.36
N ALA A 13 18.93 8.33 -38.98
CA ALA A 13 17.85 9.06 -38.33
C ALA A 13 17.44 8.20 -37.13
N SER A 14 18.17 8.37 -36.03
CA SER A 14 17.68 8.65 -34.68
C SER A 14 16.24 8.22 -34.37
N VAL A 15 15.88 7.00 -34.74
CA VAL A 15 14.94 6.18 -33.98
C VAL A 15 15.80 5.36 -33.04
N LEU A 16 16.50 6.07 -32.15
CA LEU A 16 16.75 5.51 -30.83
C LEU A 16 15.34 5.47 -30.22
N SER A 17 14.62 4.38 -30.50
CA SER A 17 13.47 4.02 -29.71
C SER A 17 14.02 3.88 -28.30
N LEU A 18 13.97 4.97 -27.52
CA LEU A 18 13.92 4.86 -26.08
C LEU A 18 12.72 3.96 -25.84
N ALA A 19 12.99 2.67 -25.63
CA ALA A 19 12.13 1.87 -24.80
C ALA A 19 12.17 2.58 -23.45
N LEU A 20 11.31 3.60 -23.29
CA LEU A 20 10.93 4.16 -22.01
C LEU A 20 10.16 3.04 -21.33
N GLY A 21 10.87 2.04 -20.84
CA GLY A 21 10.32 1.02 -19.98
C GLY A 21 9.71 1.78 -18.81
N GLN A 22 8.38 1.72 -18.72
CA GLN A 22 7.62 2.41 -17.68
C GLN A 22 8.22 2.06 -16.32
N GLN A 23 8.68 3.05 -15.56
CA GLN A 23 9.40 2.82 -14.31
C GLN A 23 8.49 2.08 -13.33
N VAL A 24 8.90 0.92 -12.81
CA VAL A 24 8.10 0.17 -11.83
C VAL A 24 8.57 0.51 -10.41
N ILE A 25 7.72 1.18 -9.65
CA ILE A 25 7.89 1.44 -8.23
C ILE A 25 7.36 0.23 -7.47
N THR A 26 8.23 -0.45 -6.72
CA THR A 26 7.82 -1.60 -5.89
C THR A 26 7.62 -1.14 -4.46
N LEU A 27 6.42 -1.38 -3.92
CA LEU A 27 6.09 -1.15 -2.52
C LEU A 27 5.99 -2.49 -1.79
N GLN A 28 6.49 -2.55 -0.57
CA GLN A 28 6.35 -3.70 0.31
C GLN A 28 5.17 -3.49 1.26
N ALA A 29 4.40 -4.56 1.48
CA ALA A 29 3.31 -4.54 2.43
C ALA A 29 3.33 -5.76 3.34
N TRP A 30 3.22 -5.58 4.65
CA TRP A 30 3.11 -6.70 5.60
C TRP A 30 1.71 -6.76 6.21
N THR A 31 1.19 -7.98 6.29
CA THR A 31 -0.16 -8.31 6.76
C THR A 31 -0.15 -9.60 7.57
N ILE A 32 -1.17 -9.79 8.42
CA ILE A 32 -1.36 -11.00 9.22
C ILE A 32 -2.82 -11.46 9.20
N GLY A 33 -3.02 -12.77 9.23
CA GLY A 33 -4.33 -13.38 9.38
C GLY A 33 -4.19 -14.90 9.54
N PRO A 34 -4.49 -15.48 10.71
CA PRO A 34 -4.36 -16.93 10.87
C PRO A 34 -5.42 -17.68 10.05
N GLU A 35 -6.56 -17.06 9.76
CA GLU A 35 -7.62 -17.60 8.91
C GLU A 35 -7.45 -17.31 7.41
N ASP A 36 -7.86 -18.26 6.56
CA ASP A 36 -7.83 -18.12 5.09
C ASP A 36 -8.63 -16.91 4.59
N ALA A 37 -9.73 -16.55 5.26
CA ALA A 37 -10.53 -15.38 4.91
C ALA A 37 -9.72 -14.07 4.97
N SER A 38 -8.69 -14.03 5.81
CA SER A 38 -7.85 -12.86 6.01
C SER A 38 -6.74 -12.70 4.98
N ARG A 39 -6.60 -13.65 4.04
CA ARG A 39 -5.73 -13.46 2.86
C ARG A 39 -6.10 -12.21 2.05
N THR A 40 -7.38 -11.83 2.10
CA THR A 40 -7.88 -10.62 1.44
C THR A 40 -7.18 -9.34 1.91
N ARG A 41 -6.66 -9.31 3.14
CA ARG A 41 -5.84 -8.20 3.66
C ARG A 41 -4.60 -7.94 2.79
N ALA A 42 -3.96 -9.01 2.30
CA ALA A 42 -2.83 -8.93 1.38
C ALA A 42 -3.31 -8.72 -0.06
N THR A 43 -4.21 -9.57 -0.55
CA THR A 43 -4.58 -9.58 -1.98
C THR A 43 -5.30 -8.31 -2.42
N ASN A 44 -6.03 -7.63 -1.53
CA ASN A 44 -6.69 -6.37 -1.85
C ASN A 44 -5.68 -5.25 -2.15
N LEU A 45 -4.50 -5.26 -1.53
CA LEU A 45 -3.44 -4.29 -1.83
C LEU A 45 -2.86 -4.52 -3.23
N VAL A 46 -2.72 -5.79 -3.64
CA VAL A 46 -2.29 -6.16 -4.99
C VAL A 46 -3.33 -5.73 -6.01
N ALA A 47 -4.61 -6.03 -5.77
CA ALA A 47 -5.71 -5.63 -6.64
C ALA A 47 -5.83 -4.09 -6.76
N ALA A 48 -5.64 -3.36 -5.66
CA ALA A 48 -5.61 -1.91 -5.66
C ALA A 48 -4.45 -1.34 -6.50
N ALA A 49 -3.28 -1.99 -6.49
CA ALA A 49 -2.16 -1.60 -7.34
C ALA A 49 -2.47 -1.81 -8.84
N GLU A 50 -3.19 -2.87 -9.19
CA GLU A 50 -3.66 -3.09 -10.57
C GLU A 50 -4.65 -2.01 -11.01
N GLU A 51 -5.59 -1.63 -10.15
CA GLU A 51 -6.53 -0.55 -10.43
C GLU A 51 -5.83 0.80 -10.57
N LEU A 52 -4.89 1.11 -9.66
CA LEU A 52 -4.07 2.30 -9.73
C LEU A 52 -3.28 2.33 -11.05
N ASN A 53 -2.69 1.22 -11.47
CA ASN A 53 -1.97 1.15 -12.74
C ASN A 53 -2.86 1.41 -13.95
N ARG A 54 -4.10 0.90 -13.97
CA ARG A 54 -5.06 1.22 -15.05
C ARG A 54 -5.34 2.72 -15.11
N ALA A 55 -5.52 3.38 -13.95
CA ALA A 55 -5.72 4.82 -13.89
C ALA A 55 -4.47 5.61 -14.33
N LEU A 56 -3.27 5.18 -13.91
CA LEU A 56 -2.00 5.79 -14.28
C LEU A 56 -1.73 5.66 -15.79
N GLU A 57 -2.00 4.50 -16.38
CA GLU A 57 -1.90 4.28 -17.83
C GLU A 57 -2.84 5.19 -18.61
N ALA A 58 -4.10 5.31 -18.18
CA ALA A 58 -5.08 6.19 -18.81
C ALA A 58 -4.64 7.67 -18.77
N GLN A 59 -3.80 8.05 -17.79
CA GLN A 59 -3.22 9.39 -17.63
C GLN A 59 -1.86 9.54 -18.32
N GLY A 60 -1.34 8.50 -18.98
CA GLY A 60 -0.03 8.53 -19.64
C GLY A 60 1.14 8.61 -18.66
N ALA A 61 0.99 8.11 -17.43
CA ALA A 61 2.02 8.16 -16.42
C ALA A 61 3.26 7.33 -16.82
N ALA A 62 4.45 7.90 -16.62
CA ALA A 62 5.72 7.26 -16.93
C ALA A 62 6.11 6.11 -15.98
N TYR A 63 5.28 5.83 -14.96
CA TYR A 63 5.55 4.83 -13.94
C TYR A 63 4.34 3.94 -13.65
N ARG A 64 4.62 2.78 -13.07
CA ARG A 64 3.66 1.81 -12.52
C ARG A 64 4.01 1.54 -11.07
N VAL A 65 3.03 1.03 -10.32
CA VAL A 65 3.20 0.53 -8.96
C VAL A 65 3.05 -0.99 -8.94
N ARG A 66 3.93 -1.67 -8.21
CA ARG A 66 3.79 -3.09 -7.87
C ARG A 66 3.81 -3.21 -6.35
N VAL A 67 2.88 -3.97 -5.78
CA VAL A 67 2.86 -4.24 -4.34
C VAL A 67 3.28 -5.68 -4.09
N GLU A 68 4.34 -5.85 -3.30
CA GLU A 68 4.82 -7.14 -2.82
C GLU A 68 4.36 -7.35 -1.39
N THR A 69 3.53 -8.38 -1.16
CA THR A 69 2.91 -8.61 0.14
C THR A 69 3.56 -9.77 0.89
N SER A 70 3.81 -9.58 2.19
CA SER A 70 4.03 -10.65 3.15
C SER A 70 2.74 -10.90 3.93
N PHE A 71 2.31 -12.16 4.00
CA PHE A 71 1.14 -12.60 4.77
C PHE A 71 1.59 -13.59 5.84
N GLU A 72 1.53 -13.15 7.10
CA GLU A 72 1.94 -13.95 8.25
C GLU A 72 0.73 -14.69 8.86
N THR A 73 0.91 -15.96 9.19
CA THR A 73 -0.13 -16.82 9.79
C THR A 73 0.23 -17.27 11.21
N THR A 74 1.23 -16.61 11.82
CA THR A 74 1.68 -16.90 13.19
C THR A 74 0.74 -16.24 14.21
N SER A 75 1.26 -15.73 15.32
CA SER A 75 0.51 -14.95 16.30
C SER A 75 0.64 -13.46 16.06
N TRP A 76 -0.39 -12.71 16.49
CA TRP A 76 -0.35 -11.25 16.51
C TRP A 76 0.84 -10.69 17.28
N ASP A 77 1.20 -11.30 18.41
CA ASP A 77 2.35 -10.89 19.22
C ASP A 77 3.67 -11.01 18.46
N ASN A 78 3.87 -12.10 17.71
CA ASN A 78 5.09 -12.31 16.94
C ASN A 78 5.18 -11.30 15.79
N TYR A 79 4.07 -11.09 15.08
CA TYR A 79 3.97 -10.11 14.01
C TYR A 79 4.24 -8.68 14.53
N HIS A 80 3.64 -8.30 15.66
CA HIS A 80 3.86 -6.99 16.28
C HIS A 80 5.32 -6.79 16.68
N ARG A 81 5.97 -7.79 17.30
CA ARG A 81 7.40 -7.73 17.64
C ARG A 81 8.28 -7.59 16.40
N ARG A 82 8.00 -8.36 15.34
CA ARG A 82 8.72 -8.26 14.07
C ARG A 82 8.57 -6.87 13.46
N LEU A 83 7.37 -6.31 13.50
CA LEU A 83 7.10 -4.98 12.97
C LEU A 83 7.84 -3.89 13.76
N LEU A 84 7.80 -3.94 15.09
CA LEU A 84 8.56 -3.02 15.95
C LEU A 84 10.07 -3.06 15.67
N LEU A 85 10.65 -4.26 15.53
CA LEU A 85 12.06 -4.40 15.18
C LEU A 85 12.36 -3.78 13.81
N ALA A 86 11.49 -3.99 12.82
CA ALA A 86 11.65 -3.42 11.49
C ALA A 86 11.54 -1.89 11.50
N PHE A 87 10.64 -1.32 12.30
CA PHE A 87 10.58 0.13 12.52
C PHE A 87 11.86 0.68 13.12
N GLN A 88 12.38 0.03 14.18
CA GLN A 88 13.60 0.45 14.86
C GLN A 88 14.85 0.31 13.99
N SER A 89 14.90 -0.68 13.10
CA SER A 89 16.03 -0.91 12.20
C SER A 89 15.95 -0.13 10.88
N GLY A 90 14.87 0.61 10.64
CA GLY A 90 14.63 1.30 9.36
C GLY A 90 14.35 0.34 8.19
N GLN A 91 13.84 -0.86 8.48
CA GLN A 91 13.55 -1.92 7.51
C GLN A 91 12.04 -2.27 7.48
N ALA A 92 11.19 -1.40 8.01
CA ALA A 92 9.75 -1.56 7.91
C ALA A 92 9.29 -1.49 6.45
N PRO A 93 8.23 -2.24 6.08
CA PRO A 93 7.64 -2.14 4.74
C PRO A 93 6.94 -0.79 4.57
N ASP A 94 6.61 -0.43 3.33
CA ASP A 94 5.90 0.81 3.00
C ASP A 94 4.46 0.83 3.54
N ILE A 95 3.81 -0.35 3.60
CA ILE A 95 2.43 -0.51 4.10
C ILE A 95 2.42 -1.58 5.18
N VAL A 96 1.78 -1.28 6.31
CA VAL A 96 1.65 -2.22 7.43
C VAL A 96 0.19 -2.36 7.78
N GLN A 97 -0.26 -3.60 7.97
CA GLN A 97 -1.45 -3.84 8.74
C GLN A 97 -1.09 -3.84 10.22
N THR A 98 -1.90 -3.22 11.06
CA THR A 98 -1.69 -3.15 12.51
C THR A 98 -3.04 -3.05 13.25
N THR A 99 -3.02 -3.18 14.57
CA THR A 99 -4.18 -2.95 15.42
C THR A 99 -4.36 -1.46 15.70
N HIS A 100 -5.61 -1.03 15.89
CA HIS A 100 -5.94 0.34 16.28
C HIS A 100 -5.29 0.75 17.61
N VAL A 101 -4.99 -0.21 18.49
CA VAL A 101 -4.31 0.02 19.77
C VAL A 101 -2.90 0.58 19.59
N ASP A 102 -2.21 0.22 18.49
CA ASP A 102 -0.82 0.59 18.25
C ASP A 102 -0.69 1.97 17.57
N ILE A 103 -1.77 2.49 16.96
CA ILE A 103 -1.74 3.71 16.14
C ILE A 103 -1.12 4.88 16.90
N GLY A 104 -1.50 5.09 18.16
CA GLY A 104 -0.97 6.19 18.95
C GLY A 104 0.53 6.06 19.22
N ALA A 105 1.00 4.85 19.55
CA ALA A 105 2.41 4.60 19.82
C ALA A 105 3.26 4.74 18.54
N TYR A 106 2.77 4.24 17.41
CA TYR A 106 3.47 4.35 16.13
C TYR A 106 3.48 5.78 15.61
N ALA A 107 2.40 6.53 15.79
CA ALA A 107 2.34 7.95 15.44
C ALA A 107 3.30 8.78 16.30
N GLU A 108 3.33 8.57 17.62
CA GLU A 108 4.24 9.28 18.53
C GLU A 108 5.70 8.92 18.26
N GLY A 109 5.98 7.66 17.91
CA GLY A 109 7.31 7.17 17.52
C GLY A 109 7.75 7.62 16.12
N GLY A 110 6.89 8.26 15.33
CA GLY A 110 7.20 8.70 13.96
C GLY A 110 7.32 7.56 12.94
N TYR A 111 6.79 6.38 13.25
CA TYR A 111 6.87 5.19 12.39
C TYR A 111 5.81 5.16 11.28
N ILE A 112 4.72 5.90 11.46
CA ILE A 112 3.63 6.03 10.48
C ILE A 112 3.32 7.50 10.22
N VAL A 113 2.87 7.79 9.00
CA VAL A 113 2.65 9.16 8.54
C VAL A 113 1.18 9.57 8.67
N PRO A 114 0.88 10.86 8.93
CA PRO A 114 -0.49 11.34 8.88
C PRO A 114 -1.03 11.28 7.45
N LEU A 115 -2.28 10.85 7.30
CA LEU A 115 -2.91 10.55 6.02
C LEU A 115 -3.89 11.61 5.53
N ASP A 116 -4.23 12.62 6.35
CA ASP A 116 -5.29 13.60 6.07
C ASP A 116 -5.16 14.34 4.73
N GLU A 117 -3.94 14.59 4.26
CA GLU A 117 -3.70 15.24 2.96
C GLU A 117 -3.96 14.29 1.77
N TYR A 118 -3.65 13.01 1.94
CA TYR A 118 -3.86 11.99 0.92
C TYR A 118 -5.34 11.60 0.85
N LEU A 119 -5.98 11.38 2.01
CA LEU A 119 -7.39 11.00 2.09
C LEU A 119 -8.32 12.00 1.41
N ARG A 120 -8.02 13.31 1.50
CA ARG A 120 -8.80 14.36 0.81
C ARG A 120 -8.81 14.25 -0.71
N ARG A 121 -7.85 13.55 -1.31
CA ARG A 121 -7.76 13.35 -2.77
C ARG A 121 -8.67 12.22 -3.26
N TYR A 122 -9.19 11.39 -2.36
CA TYR A 122 -9.96 10.20 -2.70
C TYR A 122 -11.34 10.25 -2.03
N PRO A 123 -12.36 10.82 -2.70
CA PRO A 123 -13.71 10.95 -2.17
C PRO A 123 -14.36 9.63 -1.75
N SER A 124 -13.93 8.49 -2.30
CA SER A 124 -14.40 7.16 -1.94
C SER A 124 -14.23 6.83 -0.45
N PHE A 125 -13.27 7.44 0.25
CA PHE A 125 -13.12 7.27 1.69
C PHE A 125 -14.27 7.86 2.51
N ALA A 126 -15.16 8.66 1.91
CA ALA A 126 -16.38 9.12 2.56
C ALA A 126 -17.39 7.99 2.81
N GLU A 127 -17.24 6.84 2.13
CA GLU A 127 -18.09 5.66 2.32
C GLU A 127 -17.73 4.84 3.56
N VAL A 128 -16.54 5.07 4.14
CA VAL A 128 -16.12 4.44 5.40
C VAL A 128 -16.96 5.01 6.55
N ILE A 129 -17.52 4.13 7.38
CA ILE A 129 -18.33 4.49 8.55
C ILE A 129 -17.60 5.55 9.39
N PRO A 130 -18.18 6.75 9.60
CA PRO A 130 -17.50 7.88 10.23
C PRO A 130 -16.84 7.56 11.59
N GLU A 131 -17.48 6.72 12.40
CA GLU A 131 -17.01 6.34 13.72
C GLU A 131 -15.70 5.56 13.69
N LEU A 132 -15.44 4.78 12.64
CA LEU A 132 -14.24 3.95 12.52
C LEU A 132 -12.96 4.78 12.38
N TRP A 133 -13.07 6.00 11.85
CA TRP A 133 -11.92 6.91 11.75
C TRP A 133 -11.35 7.28 13.11
N LYS A 134 -12.14 7.23 14.19
CA LYS A 134 -11.64 7.48 15.55
C LYS A 134 -10.58 6.47 15.98
N ALA A 135 -10.69 5.22 15.54
CA ALA A 135 -9.76 4.14 15.88
C ALA A 135 -8.36 4.35 15.27
N VAL A 136 -8.28 5.11 14.18
CA VAL A 136 -7.02 5.43 13.48
C VAL A 136 -6.60 6.89 13.66
N THR A 137 -7.24 7.62 14.58
CA THR A 137 -6.95 9.03 14.83
C THR A 137 -6.10 9.20 16.09
N TYR A 138 -4.98 9.91 15.97
CA TYR A 138 -4.13 10.29 17.08
C TYR A 138 -3.87 11.80 17.05
N ARG A 139 -4.06 12.49 18.19
CA ARG A 139 -3.89 13.96 18.32
C ARG A 139 -4.54 14.76 17.16
N GLY A 140 -5.74 14.35 16.76
CA GLY A 140 -6.53 15.04 15.73
C GLY A 140 -6.13 14.77 14.28
N LYS A 141 -5.19 13.85 14.03
CA LYS A 141 -4.79 13.43 12.67
C LYS A 141 -5.04 11.94 12.47
N ARG A 142 -5.39 11.56 11.25
CA ARG A 142 -5.59 10.15 10.88
C ARG A 142 -4.27 9.54 10.45
N TYR A 143 -3.90 8.41 11.02
CA TYR A 143 -2.63 7.71 10.77
C TYR A 143 -2.81 6.31 10.15
N GLY A 144 -4.05 5.96 9.79
CA GLY A 144 -4.37 4.70 9.15
C GLY A 144 -5.66 4.79 8.36
N VAL A 145 -5.95 3.72 7.61
CA VAL A 145 -7.21 3.51 6.91
C VAL A 145 -7.91 2.33 7.56
N PRO A 146 -9.15 2.47 8.08
CA PRO A 146 -9.90 1.34 8.62
C PRO A 146 -10.11 0.27 7.54
N GLN A 147 -9.76 -0.97 7.85
CA GLN A 147 -9.83 -2.09 6.90
C GLN A 147 -10.94 -3.07 7.24
N ASP A 148 -11.02 -3.49 8.51
CA ASP A 148 -12.07 -4.33 9.04
C ASP A 148 -12.47 -3.84 10.45
N THR A 149 -13.57 -4.39 10.97
CA THR A 149 -14.06 -4.09 12.32
C THR A 149 -14.25 -5.39 13.07
N GLU A 150 -13.72 -5.47 14.30
CA GLU A 150 -14.01 -6.58 15.19
C GLU A 150 -15.22 -6.24 16.07
N ALA A 151 -16.17 -7.17 16.17
CA ALA A 151 -17.22 -7.14 17.18
C ALA A 151 -17.07 -8.36 18.09
N ARG A 152 -17.39 -8.20 19.38
CA ARG A 152 -17.44 -9.30 20.36
C ARG A 152 -18.91 -9.60 20.69
N PRO A 153 -19.63 -10.34 19.84
CA PRO A 153 -21.03 -10.65 20.10
C PRO A 153 -21.16 -11.61 21.30
N LEU A 154 -22.26 -11.47 22.03
CA LEU A 154 -22.66 -12.45 23.04
C LEU A 154 -23.31 -13.64 22.33
N TYR A 155 -22.67 -14.81 22.44
CA TYR A 155 -23.28 -16.07 22.05
C TYR A 155 -23.88 -16.73 23.31
N PHE A 156 -25.17 -17.07 23.27
CA PHE A 156 -25.83 -17.80 24.36
C PHE A 156 -26.73 -18.91 23.81
N ASN A 157 -26.89 -19.97 24.60
CA ASN A 157 -27.72 -21.11 24.24
C ASN A 157 -29.17 -20.90 24.70
N LYS A 158 -30.08 -20.67 23.73
CA LYS A 158 -31.51 -20.47 23.97
C LYS A 158 -32.23 -21.64 24.66
N ARG A 159 -31.64 -22.85 24.68
CA ARG A 159 -32.23 -24.03 25.36
C ARG A 159 -31.85 -24.13 26.82
N LEU A 160 -30.82 -23.41 27.24
CA LEU A 160 -30.34 -23.36 28.63
C LEU A 160 -30.78 -22.07 29.33
N SER A 161 -31.66 -21.28 28.69
CA SER A 161 -32.23 -20.03 29.22
C SER A 161 -33.70 -20.20 29.55
#